data_AF-A0AAW9S3M0-F1
#
_entry.id   AF-A0AAW9S3M0-F1
#
_cell.length_a   1.000
_cell.length_b   1.000
_cell.length_c   1.000
_cell.angle_alpha   90.00
_cell.angle_beta   90.00
_cell.angle_gamma   90.00
#
_symmetry.space_group_name_H-M   'P 1'
#
loop_
_entity.id
_entity.type
_entity.pdbx_description
1 polymer ?
#
loop_
_entity_poly.entity_id
_entity_poly.type
_entity_poly.pdbx_seq_one_letter_code
_entity_poly.pdbx_strand_id
1 'polypeptide(L)'
;MSSISGGIVVKMEDEFPIEPTCCGDLGNLLEWENIFKEGTEKWQPLWIGHPWIFYRKTNNKIEFSDYFETNIEALGKVQACT
;
A
#
# COMPACT_ATOMS: atom_id res chain seq x y z
N MET A 1 11.46 18.66 6.63
CA MET A 1 11.93 17.74 5.58
C MET A 1 12.79 16.70 6.27
N SER A 2 12.39 15.43 6.26
CA SER A 2 13.16 14.34 6.89
C SER A 2 14.47 14.12 6.12
N SER A 3 15.53 13.75 6.84
CA SER A 3 16.88 13.55 6.31
C SER A 3 17.05 12.29 5.45
N ILE A 4 16.00 11.47 5.35
CA ILE A 4 15.95 10.24 4.55
C ILE A 4 14.78 10.38 3.59
N SER A 5 15.10 10.54 2.31
CA SER A 5 14.13 10.52 1.20
C SER A 5 14.23 9.15 0.54
N GLY A 6 13.14 8.38 0.56
CA GLY A 6 13.08 7.02 0.02
C GLY A 6 11.73 6.38 0.29
N GLY A 7 11.60 5.11 -0.06
CA GLY A 7 10.37 4.33 0.13
C GLY A 7 10.68 2.90 0.54
N ILE A 8 9.63 2.11 0.76
CA ILE A 8 9.72 0.69 1.08
C ILE A 8 9.72 -0.08 -0.24
N VAL A 9 10.61 -1.06 -0.36
CA VAL A 9 10.71 -1.95 -1.52
C VAL A 9 10.35 -3.38 -1.12
N VAL A 10 9.57 -4.07 -1.96
CA VAL A 10 9.42 -5.52 -1.86
C VAL A 10 10.24 -6.14 -2.96
N LYS A 11 11.17 -7.00 -2.56
CA LYS A 11 12.02 -7.77 -3.46
C LYS A 11 11.67 -9.25 -3.33
N MET A 12 11.40 -9.91 -4.45
CA MET A 12 11.21 -11.35 -4.53
C MET A 12 12.20 -11.88 -5.56
N GLU A 13 13.18 -12.67 -5.10
CA GLU A 13 14.29 -13.15 -5.95
C GLU A 13 15.01 -11.99 -6.66
N ASP A 14 14.89 -11.85 -7.98
CA ASP A 14 15.47 -10.76 -8.77
C ASP A 14 14.43 -9.73 -9.26
N GLU A 15 13.19 -9.85 -8.80
CA GLU A 15 12.09 -8.95 -9.14
C GLU A 15 11.79 -7.95 -8.01
N PHE A 16 11.24 -6.79 -8.40
CA PHE A 16 10.78 -5.74 -7.50
C PHE A 16 9.28 -5.50 -7.70
N PRO A 17 8.40 -6.38 -7.18
CA PRO A 17 6.94 -6.21 -7.31
C PRO A 17 6.42 -4.87 -6.78
N ILE A 18 7.12 -4.29 -5.80
CA ILE A 18 6.81 -2.96 -5.26
C ILE A 18 8.11 -2.17 -5.20
N GLU A 19 8.20 -1.17 -6.07
CA GLU A 19 9.34 -0.25 -6.16
C GLU A 19 9.22 0.90 -5.14
N PRO A 20 10.35 1.52 -4.74
CA PRO A 20 10.31 2.70 -3.87
C PRO A 20 9.61 3.87 -4.55
N THR A 21 8.68 4.50 -3.84
CA THR A 21 7.89 5.62 -4.36
C THR A 21 8.19 6.93 -3.63
N CYS A 22 7.55 8.03 -4.05
CA CYS A 22 7.71 9.33 -3.41
C CYS A 22 6.77 9.48 -2.19
N CYS A 23 7.10 10.38 -1.28
CA CYS A 23 6.29 10.68 -0.08
C CYS A 23 6.12 9.52 0.92
N GLY A 24 6.83 8.40 0.73
CA GLY A 24 6.95 7.35 1.73
C GLY A 24 7.84 7.79 2.89
N ASP A 25 7.57 7.24 4.07
CA ASP A 25 8.34 7.46 5.28
C ASP A 25 8.53 6.15 6.07
N LEU A 26 9.55 6.09 6.92
CA LEU A 26 9.85 4.88 7.70
C LEU A 26 8.75 4.52 8.71
N GLY A 27 7.93 5.47 9.14
CA GLY A 27 6.77 5.23 9.99
C GLY A 27 5.70 4.39 9.31
N ASN A 28 5.67 4.35 7.96
CA ASN A 28 4.75 3.50 7.20
C ASN A 28 5.02 2.01 7.42
N LEU A 29 6.21 1.61 7.90
CA LEU A 29 6.52 0.22 8.25
C LEU A 29 5.50 -0.40 9.24
N LEU A 30 4.88 0.42 10.09
CA LEU A 30 3.84 -0.06 11.01
C LEU A 30 2.61 -0.60 10.26
N GLU A 31 2.22 0.02 9.14
CA GLU A 31 1.12 -0.47 8.30
C GLU A 31 1.48 -1.82 7.66
N TRP A 32 2.74 -1.98 7.23
CA TRP A 32 3.25 -3.24 6.70
C TRP A 32 3.23 -4.37 7.73
N GLU A 33 3.57 -4.09 8.99
CA GLU A 33 3.45 -5.08 10.06
C GLU A 33 1.98 -5.46 10.33
N ASN A 34 1.06 -4.50 10.20
CA ASN A 34 -0.37 -4.74 10.41
C ASN A 34 -0.96 -5.68 9.36
N ILE A 35 -0.37 -5.72 8.15
CA ILE A 35 -0.70 -6.73 7.16
C ILE A 35 -0.67 -8.10 7.83
N PHE A 36 0.32 -8.46 8.65
CA PHE A 36 0.42 -9.79 9.25
C PHE A 36 -0.53 -10.01 10.44
N LYS A 37 -0.94 -8.95 11.14
CA LYS A 37 -1.79 -9.03 12.34
C LYS A 37 -3.27 -9.21 12.01
N GLU A 38 -3.75 -8.59 10.92
CA GLU A 38 -5.19 -8.56 10.61
C GLU A 38 -5.59 -9.59 9.55
N GLY A 39 -6.56 -10.44 9.86
CA GLY A 39 -7.08 -11.46 8.94
C GLY A 39 -8.28 -10.93 8.17
N THR A 40 -8.06 -10.34 6.99
CA THR A 40 -9.16 -9.86 6.15
C THR A 40 -9.02 -10.35 4.70
N GLU A 41 -10.08 -10.97 4.21
CA GLU A 41 -10.25 -11.35 2.80
C GLU A 41 -10.64 -10.14 1.92
N LYS A 42 -10.94 -8.99 2.54
CA LYS A 42 -11.26 -7.74 1.84
C LYS A 42 -9.99 -6.97 1.53
N TRP A 43 -9.98 -6.30 0.38
CA TRP A 43 -8.94 -5.33 0.03
C TRP A 43 -8.89 -4.21 1.05
N GLN A 44 -7.71 -3.97 1.61
CA GLN A 44 -7.41 -2.86 2.52
C GLN A 44 -6.37 -1.96 1.87
N PRO A 45 -6.48 -0.64 2.04
CA PRO A 45 -5.45 0.28 1.57
C PRO A 45 -4.13 0.06 2.34
N LEU A 46 -3.00 0.22 1.65
CA LEU A 46 -1.67 0.21 2.24
C LEU A 46 -0.88 1.38 1.68
N TRP A 47 -0.42 2.28 2.56
CA TRP A 47 0.41 3.39 2.15
C TRP A 47 1.86 2.92 2.01
N ILE A 48 2.41 3.13 0.81
CA ILE A 48 3.79 2.77 0.48
C ILE A 48 4.61 4.01 0.08
N GLY A 49 4.06 5.20 0.33
CA GLY A 49 4.29 6.38 -0.50
C GLY A 49 3.29 6.44 -1.65
N HIS A 50 3.25 7.57 -2.36
CA HIS A 50 2.34 7.77 -3.49
C HIS A 50 2.90 7.10 -4.75
N PRO A 51 2.12 6.33 -5.52
CA PRO A 51 0.67 6.02 -5.35
C PRO A 51 0.37 4.87 -4.36
N TRP A 52 -0.90 4.74 -3.96
CA TRP A 52 -1.38 3.68 -3.06
C TRP A 52 -1.35 2.29 -3.72
N ILE A 53 -1.28 1.25 -2.89
CA ILE A 53 -1.68 -0.11 -3.27
C ILE A 53 -2.71 -0.63 -2.26
N PHE A 54 -3.37 -1.72 -2.62
CA PHE A 54 -4.23 -2.48 -1.74
C PHE A 54 -3.65 -3.86 -1.49
N TYR A 55 -3.93 -4.41 -0.31
CA TYR A 55 -3.62 -5.80 0.00
C TYR A 55 -4.85 -6.55 0.49
N ARG A 56 -4.83 -7.87 0.34
CA ARG A 56 -5.76 -8.77 1.03
C ARG A 56 -5.06 -10.05 1.40
N LYS A 57 -5.61 -10.76 2.39
CA LYS A 57 -5.18 -12.12 2.72
C LYS A 57 -6.15 -13.14 2.15
N THR A 58 -5.64 -14.11 1.43
CA THR A 58 -6.46 -15.21 0.89
C THR A 58 -5.62 -16.48 0.90
N ASN A 59 -6.16 -17.58 1.43
CA ASN A 59 -5.51 -18.89 1.44
C ASN A 59 -4.05 -18.86 1.94
N ASN A 60 -3.81 -18.16 3.07
CA ASN A 60 -2.47 -18.00 3.67
C ASN A 60 -1.43 -17.29 2.78
N LYS A 61 -1.89 -16.55 1.75
CA LYS A 61 -1.08 -15.68 0.91
C LYS A 61 -1.53 -14.23 1.08
N ILE A 62 -0.59 -13.31 0.82
CA ILE A 62 -0.87 -11.87 0.69
C ILE A 62 -0.87 -11.56 -0.80
N GLU A 63 -1.94 -10.94 -1.27
CA GLU A 63 -2.06 -10.45 -2.63
C GLU A 63 -2.00 -8.92 -2.61
N PHE A 64 -1.33 -8.34 -3.59
CA PHE A 64 -1.26 -6.90 -3.81
C PHE A 64 -2.01 -6.54 -5.10
N SER A 65 -2.62 -5.36 -5.12
CA SER A 65 -3.22 -4.79 -6.33
C SER A 65 -2.19 -4.05 -7.17
N ASP A 66 -2.64 -3.55 -8.33
CA ASP A 66 -1.93 -2.47 -9.04
C ASP A 66 -1.85 -1.18 -8.19
N TYR A 67 -1.14 -0.19 -8.71
CA TYR A 67 -1.02 1.14 -8.13
C TYR A 67 -2.27 2.00 -8.40
N PHE A 68 -2.72 2.75 -7.40
CA PHE A 68 -3.86 3.65 -7.48
C PHE A 68 -3.53 5.04 -6.95
N GLU A 69 -3.87 6.07 -7.74
CA GLU A 69 -3.68 7.48 -7.39
C GLU A 69 -4.44 7.89 -6.12
N THR A 70 -5.55 7.21 -5.83
CA THR A 70 -6.44 7.52 -4.72
C THR A 70 -6.81 6.26 -3.94
N ASN A 71 -7.04 6.39 -2.64
CA ASN A 71 -7.52 5.26 -1.84
C ASN A 71 -9.02 5.00 -2.11
N ILE A 72 -9.51 3.78 -1.82
CA ILE A 72 -10.93 3.40 -2.05
C ILE A 72 -11.90 4.31 -1.29
N GLU A 73 -11.49 4.85 -0.14
CA GLU A 73 -12.31 5.82 0.61
C GLU A 73 -12.51 7.14 -0.14
N ALA A 74 -11.54 7.56 -0.95
CA ALA A 74 -11.66 8.71 -1.83
C ALA A 74 -12.57 8.41 -3.03
N LEU A 75 -12.50 7.19 -3.61
CA LEU A 75 -13.40 6.77 -4.69
C LEU A 75 -14.88 6.79 -4.27
N GLY A 76 -15.18 6.42 -3.02
CA GLY A 76 -16.53 6.53 -2.44
C GLY A 76 -17.00 7.97 -2.16
N LYS A 77 -16.09 8.96 -2.18
CA LYS A 77 -16.40 10.39 -2.01
C LYS A 77 -16.50 11.15 -3.34
N VAL A 78 -16.09 10.56 -4.46
CA VAL A 78 -16.33 11.12 -5.80
C VAL A 78 -17.72 10.68 -6.28
N GLN A 79 -18.76 11.12 -5.58
CA GLN A 79 -20.12 11.13 -6.11
C GLN A 79 -20.81 12.44 -5.73
N ALA A 80 -21.32 13.10 -6.77
CA ALA A 80 -22.08 14.36 -6.81
C ALA A 80 -21.30 15.69 -6.73
N CYS A 81 -20.63 16.06 -7.83
CA CYS A 81 -20.86 17.40 -8.40
C CYS A 81 -21.85 17.23 -9.56
N THR A 82 -23.11 17.58 -9.31
CA THR A 82 -24.12 17.89 -10.35
C THR A 82 -23.95 19.33 -10.82
#